data_AF-A0A7X7QMZ8-F1
#
_entry.id   AF-A0A7X7QMZ8-F1
#
_cell.length_a   1.000
_cell.length_b   1.000
_cell.length_c   1.000
_cell.angle_alpha   90.00
_cell.angle_beta   90.00
_cell.angle_gamma   90.00
#
_symmetry.space_group_name_H-M   'P 1'
#
loop_
_entity.id
_entity.type
_entity.pdbx_description
1 polymer ?
#
loop_
_entity_poly.entity_id
_entity_poly.type
_entity_poly.pdbx_seq_one_letter_code
_entity_poly.pdbx_strand_id
1 'polypeptide(L)'
;QAEWQRAVYRLRDAERRMALYEGQLLPRARQSVEVSRQAYEVGKADFTALIDAQRMALDLQTVYEQARLDRAQALAEAERLAGRRLVQEGP
;
A
#
# COMPACT_ATOMS: atom_id res chain seq x y z
N GLN A 1 26.92 -12.66 6.03
CA GLN A 1 25.68 -13.42 5.73
C GLN A 1 24.41 -12.78 6.32
N ALA A 2 24.45 -12.14 7.49
CA ALA A 2 23.26 -11.52 8.12
C ALA A 2 22.62 -10.37 7.32
N GLU A 3 23.39 -9.56 6.60
CA GLU A 3 22.87 -8.43 5.81
C GLU A 3 21.98 -8.87 4.64
N TRP A 4 22.39 -9.92 3.92
CA TRP A 4 21.61 -10.53 2.86
C TRP A 4 20.24 -11.00 3.36
N GLN A 5 20.23 -11.74 4.48
CA GLN A 5 19.00 -12.26 5.07
C GLN A 5 18.06 -11.12 5.49
N ARG A 6 18.60 -10.03 6.05
CA ARG A 6 17.82 -8.84 6.40
C ARG A 6 17.22 -8.17 5.16
N ALA A 7 18.00 -8.01 4.08
CA ALA A 7 17.51 -7.41 2.83
C ALA A 7 16.36 -8.22 2.22
N VAL A 8 16.52 -9.54 2.12
CA VAL A 8 15.48 -10.45 1.61
C VAL A 8 14.24 -10.45 2.51
N TYR A 9 14.41 -10.41 3.83
CA TYR A 9 13.29 -10.31 4.76
C TYR A 9 12.48 -9.02 4.55
N ARG A 10 13.16 -7.87 4.48
CA ARG A 10 12.51 -6.57 4.25
C ARG A 10 11.77 -6.54 2.91
N LEU A 11 12.36 -7.10 1.86
CA LEU A 11 11.73 -7.21 0.54
C LEU A 11 10.42 -7.99 0.61
N ARG A 12 10.45 -9.20 1.17
CA ARG A 12 9.25 -10.05 1.31
C ARG A 12 8.19 -9.40 2.19
N ASP A 13 8.61 -8.67 3.20
CA ASP A 13 7.71 -7.99 4.11
C ASP A 13 7.00 -6.80 3.45
N ALA A 14 7.74 -5.98 2.70
CA ALA A 14 7.17 -4.91 1.88
C ALA A 14 6.20 -5.45 0.82
N GLU A 15 6.53 -6.58 0.18
CA GLU A 15 5.64 -7.25 -0.79
C GLU A 15 4.33 -7.74 -0.15
N ARG A 16 4.40 -8.34 1.04
CA ARG A 16 3.19 -8.74 1.77
C ARG A 16 2.34 -7.54 2.16
N ARG A 17 2.96 -6.44 2.62
CA ARG A 17 2.24 -5.19 2.91
C ARG A 17 1.54 -4.68 1.66
N MET A 18 2.26 -4.54 0.55
CA MET A 18 1.68 -4.09 -0.72
C MET A 18 0.45 -4.92 -1.11
N ALA A 19 0.57 -6.25 -1.08
CA ALA A 19 -0.54 -7.15 -1.42
C ALA A 19 -1.76 -6.98 -0.50
N LEU A 20 -1.54 -6.74 0.80
CA LEU A 20 -2.63 -6.47 1.75
C LEU A 20 -3.35 -5.15 1.45
N TYR A 21 -2.58 -4.07 1.22
CA TYR A 21 -3.15 -2.76 0.96
C TYR A 21 -3.90 -2.74 -0.38
N GLU A 22 -3.27 -3.21 -1.45
CA GLU A 22 -3.86 -3.24 -2.80
C GLU A 22 -5.06 -4.21 -2.89
N GLY A 23 -4.92 -5.41 -2.34
CA GLY A 23 -5.91 -6.46 -2.49
C GLY A 23 -7.10 -6.36 -1.54
N GLN A 24 -6.96 -5.66 -0.40
CA GLN A 24 -7.99 -5.68 0.64
C GLN A 24 -8.34 -4.29 1.19
N LEU A 25 -7.34 -3.54 1.66
CA LEU A 25 -7.62 -2.31 2.43
C LEU A 25 -8.06 -1.15 1.53
N LEU A 26 -7.38 -0.93 0.41
CA LEU A 26 -7.75 0.11 -0.55
C LEU A 26 -9.13 -0.10 -1.17
N PRO A 27 -9.50 -1.32 -1.63
CA PRO A 27 -10.86 -1.59 -2.10
C PRO A 27 -11.94 -1.29 -1.04
N ARG A 28 -11.72 -1.72 0.21
CA ARG A 28 -12.65 -1.45 1.32
C ARG A 28 -12.78 0.03 1.64
N ALA A 29 -11.68 0.77 1.61
CA ALA A 29 -11.71 2.22 1.84
C ALA A 29 -12.46 2.96 0.73
N ARG A 30 -12.27 2.56 -0.54
CA ARG A 30 -13.06 3.08 -1.66
C ARG A 30 -14.55 2.78 -1.50
N GLN A 31 -14.89 1.57 -1.05
CA GLN A 31 -16.28 1.21 -0.76
C GLN A 31 -16.85 2.07 0.39
N SER A 32 -16.08 2.34 1.43
CA SER A 32 -16.50 3.21 2.55
C SER A 32 -16.79 4.64 2.10
N VAL A 33 -15.97 5.20 1.21
CA VAL A 33 -16.24 6.50 0.57
C VAL A 33 -17.55 6.47 -0.20
N GLU A 34 -17.76 5.43 -1.00
CA GLU A 34 -18.97 5.27 -1.81
C GLU A 34 -20.24 5.18 -0.95
N VAL A 35 -20.23 4.38 0.11
CA VAL A 35 -21.34 4.27 1.06
C VAL A 35 -21.62 5.61 1.75
N SER A 36 -20.57 6.31 2.18
CA SER A 36 -20.70 7.61 2.85
C SER A 36 -21.25 8.67 1.90
N ARG A 37 -20.87 8.63 0.62
CA ARG A 37 -21.38 9.51 -0.43
C ARG A 37 -22.88 9.29 -0.65
N GLN A 38 -23.31 8.05 -0.82
CA GLN A 38 -24.72 7.71 -1.00
C GLN A 38 -25.56 8.14 0.22
N ALA A 39 -25.04 7.93 1.43
CA ALA A 39 -25.72 8.36 2.66
C ALA A 39 -25.85 9.88 2.75
N TYR A 40 -24.83 10.63 2.34
CA TYR A 40 -24.89 12.09 2.28
C TYR A 40 -25.90 12.58 1.23
N GLU A 41 -25.87 12.03 0.02
CA GLU A 41 -26.77 12.42 -1.09
C GLU A 41 -28.26 12.26 -0.75
N VAL A 42 -28.60 11.28 0.10
CA VAL A 42 -29.97 11.03 0.56
C VAL A 42 -30.27 11.60 1.96
N GLY A 43 -29.40 12.45 2.50
CA GLY A 43 -29.58 13.13 3.79
C GLY A 43 -29.52 12.22 5.02
N LYS A 44 -28.95 11.01 4.90
CA LYS A 44 -28.77 10.03 5.98
C LYS A 44 -27.43 10.16 6.71
N ALA A 45 -26.51 10.97 6.19
CA ALA A 45 -25.24 11.29 6.84
C ALA A 45 -24.86 12.75 6.57
N ASP A 46 -24.13 13.36 7.49
CA ASP A 46 -23.59 14.70 7.31
C ASP A 46 -22.42 14.69 6.33
N PHE A 47 -22.17 15.84 5.69
CA PHE A 47 -21.05 16.00 4.75
C PHE A 47 -19.69 15.65 5.37
N THR A 48 -19.51 15.90 6.68
CA THR A 48 -18.28 15.56 7.41
C THR A 48 -17.99 14.05 7.38
N ALA A 49 -19.02 13.19 7.44
CA ALA A 49 -18.82 11.74 7.37
C ALA A 49 -18.24 11.30 6.01
N LEU A 50 -18.64 11.97 4.92
CA LEU A 50 -18.05 11.74 3.59
C LEU A 50 -16.58 12.20 3.56
N ILE A 51 -16.27 13.38 4.11
CA ILE A 51 -14.89 13.89 4.17
C ILE A 51 -13.99 12.97 4.99
N ASP A 52 -14.47 12.46 6.11
CA ASP A 52 -13.68 11.56 6.96
C ASP A 52 -13.40 10.23 6.27
N ALA A 53 -14.39 9.65 5.56
CA ALA A 53 -14.18 8.45 4.76
C ALA A 53 -13.14 8.68 3.63
N GLN A 54 -13.18 9.85 2.99
CA GLN A 54 -12.21 10.22 1.95
C GLN A 54 -10.80 10.37 2.51
N ARG A 55 -10.65 11.01 3.68
CA ARG A 55 -9.35 11.13 4.38
C ARG A 55 -8.77 9.77 4.73
N MET A 56 -9.57 8.89 5.32
CA MET A 56 -9.14 7.52 5.63
C MET A 56 -8.68 6.76 4.38
N ALA A 57 -9.37 6.92 3.25
CA ALA A 57 -8.96 6.30 1.99
C ALA A 57 -7.62 6.86 1.47
N LEU A 58 -7.39 8.17 1.61
CA LEU A 58 -6.12 8.81 1.22
C LEU A 58 -4.96 8.39 2.14
N ASP A 59 -5.20 8.24 3.44
CA ASP A 59 -4.19 7.75 4.38
C ASP A 59 -3.74 6.33 4.01
N LEU A 60 -4.68 5.45 3.67
CA LEU A 60 -4.36 4.10 3.20
C LEU A 60 -3.60 4.09 1.88
N GLN A 61 -3.89 5.02 0.96
CA GLN A 61 -3.10 5.20 -0.27
C GLN A 61 -1.67 5.63 0.06
N THR A 62 -1.51 6.57 0.99
CA THR A 62 -0.19 7.02 1.44
C THR A 62 0.64 5.87 2.00
N VAL A 63 0.04 5.02 2.84
CA VAL A 63 0.74 3.85 3.41
C VAL A 63 1.04 2.80 2.33
N TYR A 64 0.17 2.61 1.35
CA TYR A 64 0.45 1.72 0.21
C TYR A 64 1.67 2.20 -0.59
N GLU A 65 1.74 3.50 -0.90
CA GLU A 65 2.89 4.06 -1.62
C GLU A 65 4.18 3.97 -0.80
N GLN A 66 4.12 4.16 0.52
CA GLN A 66 5.26 3.90 1.40
C GLN A 66 5.73 2.44 1.32
N ALA A 67 4.80 1.46 1.32
CA ALA A 67 5.15 0.05 1.15
C ALA A 67 5.80 -0.23 -0.22
N ARG A 68 5.39 0.48 -1.28
CA ARG A 68 6.03 0.40 -2.60
C ARG A 68 7.46 0.94 -2.59
N LEU A 69 7.67 2.08 -1.92
CA LEU A 69 9.00 2.65 -1.74
C LEU A 69 9.91 1.71 -0.94
N ASP A 70 9.42 1.16 0.17
CA ASP A 70 10.15 0.18 0.99
C ASP A 70 10.56 -1.04 0.16
N ARG A 71 9.66 -1.56 -0.68
CA ARG A 71 9.95 -2.68 -1.58
C ARG A 71 11.07 -2.34 -2.55
N ALA A 72 10.98 -1.18 -3.20
CA ALA A 72 11.98 -0.74 -4.17
C ALA A 72 13.37 -0.59 -3.53
N GLN A 73 13.44 0.00 -2.34
CA GLN A 73 14.68 0.16 -1.58
C GLN A 73 15.25 -1.19 -1.13
N ALA A 74 14.39 -2.09 -0.60
CA ALA A 74 14.81 -3.42 -0.17
C ALA A 74 15.30 -4.29 -1.33
N LEU A 75 14.67 -4.16 -2.50
CA LEU A 75 15.11 -4.82 -3.73
C LEU A 75 16.48 -4.31 -4.16
N ALA A 76 16.67 -2.99 -4.26
CA ALA A 76 17.94 -2.40 -4.66
C ALA A 76 19.09 -2.84 -3.74
N GLU A 77 18.85 -2.89 -2.42
CA GLU A 77 19.84 -3.37 -1.46
C GLU A 77 20.12 -4.87 -1.62
N ALA A 78 19.11 -5.69 -1.89
CA ALA A 78 19.29 -7.10 -2.19
C ALA A 78 20.11 -7.26 -3.49
N GLU A 79 19.81 -6.54 -4.57
CA GLU A 79 20.57 -6.61 -5.83
C GLU A 79 22.05 -6.21 -5.64
N ARG A 80 22.29 -5.14 -4.88
CA ARG A 80 23.64 -4.68 -4.52
C ARG A 80 24.42 -5.75 -3.79
N LEU A 81 23.82 -6.42 -2.80
CA LEU A 81 24.45 -7.50 -2.04
C LEU A 81 24.62 -8.79 -2.85
N ALA A 82 23.73 -9.05 -3.83
CA ALA A 82 23.80 -10.22 -4.71
C ALA A 82 24.89 -10.08 -5.78
N GLY A 83 25.29 -8.85 -6.11
CA GLY A 83 26.11 -8.53 -7.27
C GLY A 83 25.40 -8.79 -8.61
N ARG A 84 24.06 -8.91 -8.61
CA ARG A 84 23.24 -9.16 -9.80
C ARG A 84 21.84 -8.60 -9.64
N ARG A 85 21.21 -8.27 -10.76
CA ARG A 85 19.80 -7.90 -10.81
C ARG A 85 18.94 -9.11 -10.43
N LEU A 86 17.99 -8.91 -9.54
CA LEU A 86 17.08 -9.96 -9.04
C LEU A 86 15.70 -9.83 -9.68
N VAL A 87 15.34 -8.64 -10.17
CA VAL A 87 14.11 -8.41 -10.92
C VAL A 87 14.42 -8.22 -12.40
N GLN A 88 13.93 -9.15 -13.23
CA GLN A 88 13.64 -8.82 -14.63
C GLN A 88 12.47 -7.83 -14.59
N GLU A 89 12.67 -6.62 -15.12
CA GLU A 89 11.56 -5.78 -15.53
C GLU A 89 10.69 -6.63 -16.47
N GLY A 90 9.49 -6.99 -16.01
CA GLY A 90 8.46 -7.47 -16.91
C GLY A 90 8.10 -6.35 -17.90
N PRO A 91 7.64 -6.72 -19.11
CA PRO A 91 7.59 -5.86 -20.30
C PRO A 91 6.85 -4.54 -20.12
#